data_AF-A0A534J007-F1
#
_entry.id   AF-A0A534J007-F1
#
_cell.length_a   1.000
_cell.length_b   1.000
_cell.length_c   1.000
_cell.angle_alpha   90.00
_cell.angle_beta   90.00
_cell.angle_gamma   90.00
#
_symmetry.space_group_name_H-M   'P 1'
#
loop_
_entity.id
_entity.type
_entity.pdbx_description
1 polymer ?
#
loop_
_entity_poly.entity_id
_entity_poly.type
_entity_poly.pdbx_seq_one_letter_code
_entity_poly.pdbx_strand_id
1 'polypeptide(L)'
;MVEASAVVAVVLRFFHIMFGIAWIGAVMYGVGVMRRALGRMDMAARKETMKKLIPVVERYLPGSAAMTIIFGVALYLYMGSFDPELLVGTAWGK
;
A
#
# COMPACT_ATOMS: atom_id res chain seq x y z
N MET A 1 12.69 -17.14 22.08
CA MET A 1 12.04 -17.44 20.78
C MET A 1 10.70 -16.74 20.60
N VAL A 2 9.91 -16.51 21.66
CA VAL A 2 8.61 -15.81 21.58
C VAL A 2 8.74 -14.34 21.12
N GLU A 3 9.75 -13.60 21.60
CA GLU A 3 9.91 -12.18 21.21
C GLU A 3 10.29 -11.97 19.75
N ALA A 4 11.23 -12.77 19.22
CA ALA A 4 11.61 -12.70 17.81
C ALA A 4 10.41 -12.95 16.89
N SER A 5 9.48 -13.82 17.32
CA SER A 5 8.27 -14.11 16.58
C SER A 5 7.29 -12.93 16.56
N ALA A 6 7.11 -12.26 17.69
CA ALA A 6 6.30 -11.06 17.79
C ALA A 6 6.86 -9.90 16.94
N VAL A 7 8.18 -9.70 16.95
CA VAL A 7 8.85 -8.68 16.15
C VAL A 7 8.64 -8.91 14.66
N VAL A 8 8.79 -10.16 14.18
CA VAL A 8 8.56 -10.50 12.77
C VAL A 8 7.12 -10.22 12.36
N ALA A 9 6.13 -10.61 13.17
CA ALA A 9 4.72 -10.34 12.89
C ALA A 9 4.42 -8.83 12.80
N VAL A 10 5.00 -8.02 13.69
CA VAL A 10 4.87 -6.56 13.66
C VAL A 10 5.48 -5.95 12.40
N VAL A 11 6.68 -6.38 12.02
CA VAL A 11 7.35 -5.89 10.80
C VAL A 11 6.54 -6.23 9.54
N LEU A 12 6.08 -7.48 9.42
CA LEU A 12 5.25 -7.91 8.28
C LEU A 12 3.94 -7.13 8.21
N ARG A 13 3.27 -6.91 9.35
CA ARG A 13 2.05 -6.08 9.41
C ARG A 13 2.34 -4.63 9.02
N PHE A 14 3.38 -4.03 9.59
CA PHE A 14 3.75 -2.65 9.31
C PHE A 14 3.91 -2.44 7.80
N PHE A 15 4.70 -3.29 7.14
CA PHE A 15 4.89 -3.18 5.69
C PHE A 15 3.61 -3.46 4.91
N HIS A 16 2.82 -4.49 5.27
CA HIS A 16 1.53 -4.75 4.61
C HIS A 16 0.61 -3.52 4.64
N ILE A 17 0.45 -2.90 5.82
CA ILE A 17 -0.40 -1.71 5.98
C ILE A 17 0.19 -0.51 5.24
N MET A 18 1.49 -0.24 5.38
CA MET A 18 2.15 0.89 4.71
C MET A 18 2.02 0.81 3.19
N PHE A 19 2.24 -0.36 2.59
CA PHE A 19 2.04 -0.54 1.15
C PHE A 19 0.57 -0.47 0.76
N GLY A 20 -0.34 -0.96 1.61
CA GLY A 20 -1.78 -0.82 1.40
C GLY A 20 -2.23 0.64 1.37
N ILE A 21 -1.72 1.46 2.30
CA ILE A 21 -1.95 2.91 2.34
C ILE A 21 -1.38 3.56 1.07
N ALA A 22 -0.15 3.23 0.68
CA ALA A 22 0.46 3.76 -0.54
C ALA A 22 -0.36 3.42 -1.79
N TRP A 23 -0.83 2.18 -1.89
CA TRP A 23 -1.60 1.70 -3.04
C TRP A 23 -2.98 2.37 -3.13
N ILE A 24 -3.80 2.25 -2.08
CA ILE A 24 -5.14 2.86 -2.06
C ILE A 24 -5.05 4.39 -2.06
N GLY A 25 -4.08 4.96 -1.35
CA GLY A 25 -3.82 6.40 -1.35
C GLY A 25 -3.51 6.93 -2.75
N ALA A 26 -2.69 6.22 -3.54
CA ALA A 26 -2.41 6.59 -4.92
C ALA A 26 -3.65 6.47 -5.83
N VAL A 27 -4.47 5.42 -5.67
CA VAL A 27 -5.76 5.29 -6.39
C VAL A 27 -6.68 6.47 -6.07
N MET A 28 -6.87 6.76 -4.78
CA MET A 28 -7.77 7.81 -4.31
C MET A 28 -7.26 9.20 -4.70
N TYR A 29 -5.95 9.44 -4.66
CA TYR A 29 -5.36 10.67 -5.18
C TYR A 29 -5.57 10.79 -6.70
N GLY A 30 -5.34 9.71 -7.45
CA GLY A 30 -5.51 9.67 -8.89
C GLY A 30 -6.94 10.02 -9.34
N VAL A 31 -7.94 9.35 -8.75
CA VAL A 31 -9.36 9.53 -9.10
C VAL A 31 -9.95 10.78 -8.43
N GLY A 32 -9.56 11.06 -7.19
CA GLY A 32 -10.09 12.12 -6.35
C GLY A 32 -9.54 13.50 -6.69
N VAL A 33 -8.22 13.61 -6.82
CA VAL A 33 -7.54 14.91 -6.95
C VAL A 33 -7.06 15.11 -8.39
N MET A 34 -6.24 14.19 -8.89
CA MET A 34 -5.52 14.34 -10.14
C MET A 34 -6.46 14.41 -11.34
N ARG A 35 -7.47 13.54 -11.42
CA ARG A 35 -8.49 13.57 -12.48
C ARG A 35 -9.21 14.92 -12.55
N ARG A 36 -9.56 15.52 -11.41
CA ARG A 36 -10.25 16.82 -11.34
C ARG A 36 -9.32 17.96 -11.78
N ALA A 37 -8.07 17.95 -11.33
CA ALA A 37 -7.07 18.96 -11.68
C ALA A 37 -6.75 18.93 -13.18
N LEU A 38 -6.45 17.74 -13.72
CA LEU A 38 -6.20 17.55 -15.16
C LEU A 38 -7.40 17.99 -16.00
N GLY A 39 -8.62 17.72 -15.51
CA GLY A 39 -9.88 18.12 -16.14
C GLY A 39 -10.01 19.62 -16.44
N ARG A 40 -9.31 20.48 -15.68
CA ARG A 40 -9.33 21.94 -15.84
C ARG A 40 -8.19 22.49 -16.70
N MET A 41 -7.23 21.64 -17.08
CA MET A 41 -6.12 22.04 -17.95
C MET A 41 -6.54 22.05 -19.41
N ASP A 42 -5.89 22.91 -20.20
CA ASP A 42 -5.92 22.82 -21.65
C ASP A 42 -5.37 21.46 -22.15
N MET A 43 -5.67 21.13 -23.40
CA MET A 43 -5.33 19.81 -23.94
C MET A 43 -3.82 19.58 -24.09
N ALA A 44 -3.04 20.62 -24.38
CA ALA A 44 -1.60 20.52 -24.58
C ALA A 44 -0.89 20.27 -23.24
N ALA A 45 -1.21 21.08 -22.22
CA ALA A 45 -0.68 20.96 -20.86
C ALA A 45 -1.09 19.62 -20.22
N ARG A 46 -2.34 19.17 -20.44
CA ARG A 46 -2.81 17.86 -19.96
C ARG A 46 -1.99 16.73 -20.58
N LYS A 47 -1.77 16.75 -21.90
CA LYS A 47 -1.00 15.71 -22.62
C LYS A 47 0.44 15.66 -22.14
N GLU A 48 1.10 16.81 -21.98
CA GLU A 48 2.48 16.86 -21.49
C GLU A 48 2.59 16.33 -20.05
N THR A 49 1.65 16.74 -19.19
CA THR A 49 1.58 16.27 -17.80
C THR A 49 1.39 14.75 -17.73
N MET A 50 0.44 14.21 -18.50
CA MET A 50 0.18 12.77 -18.53
C MET A 50 1.36 11.96 -19.07
N LYS A 51 2.09 12.45 -20.08
CA LYS A 51 3.32 11.79 -20.57
C LYS A 51 4.37 11.61 -19.48
N LYS A 52 4.47 12.55 -18.54
CA LYS A 52 5.40 12.49 -17.41
C LYS A 52 4.87 11.60 -16.29
N LEU A 53 3.56 11.62 -16.04
CA LEU A 53 2.95 10.91 -14.91
C LEU A 53 2.66 9.43 -15.19
N ILE A 54 2.23 9.06 -16.40
CA ILE A 54 1.85 7.67 -16.73
C ILE A 54 2.97 6.68 -16.40
N PRO A 55 4.23 6.87 -16.86
CA PRO A 55 5.30 5.90 -16.58
C PRO A 55 5.58 5.72 -15.09
N VAL A 56 5.38 6.78 -14.30
CA VAL A 56 5.57 6.74 -12.85
C VAL A 56 4.44 5.94 -12.20
N VAL A 57 3.19 6.22 -12.57
CA VAL A 57 2.01 5.54 -12.01
C VAL A 57 1.98 4.07 -12.41
N GLU A 58 2.32 3.74 -13.66
CA GLU A 58 2.38 2.35 -14.16
C GLU A 58 3.38 1.48 -13.41
N ARG A 59 4.42 2.07 -12.82
CA ARG A 59 5.37 1.34 -11.97
C ARG A 59 4.97 1.37 -10.50
N TYR A 60 4.55 2.52 -10.00
CA TYR A 60 4.27 2.73 -8.58
C TYR A 60 3.01 2.00 -8.13
N LEU A 61 1.92 2.07 -8.91
CA LEU A 61 0.62 1.52 -8.52
C LEU A 61 0.67 -0.02 -8.45
N PRO A 62 1.13 -0.74 -9.49
CA PRO A 62 1.24 -2.20 -9.40
C PRO A 62 2.32 -2.64 -8.42
N GLY A 63 3.42 -1.90 -8.31
CA GLY A 63 4.49 -2.20 -7.36
C GLY A 63 4.01 -2.15 -5.91
N SER A 64 3.32 -1.07 -5.51
CA SER A 64 2.75 -0.95 -4.16
C SER A 64 1.67 -2.00 -3.89
N ALA A 65 0.82 -2.30 -4.88
CA ALA A 65 -0.16 -3.39 -4.77
C ALA A 65 0.51 -4.76 -4.56
N ALA A 66 1.52 -5.09 -5.38
CA ALA A 66 2.25 -6.35 -5.27
C ALA A 66 2.92 -6.48 -3.90
N MET A 67 3.57 -5.43 -3.40
CA MET A 67 4.19 -5.45 -2.06
C MET A 67 3.15 -5.64 -0.96
N THR A 68 1.99 -4.97 -1.06
CA THR A 68 0.86 -5.17 -0.13
C THR A 68 0.48 -6.64 -0.08
N ILE A 69 0.29 -7.28 -1.24
CA ILE A 69 -0.09 -8.70 -1.34
C ILE A 69 1.01 -9.59 -0.77
N ILE A 70 2.28 -9.37 -1.15
CA ILE A 70 3.42 -10.18 -0.70
C ILE A 70 3.54 -10.17 0.83
N PHE A 71 3.51 -8.99 1.46
CA PHE A 71 3.60 -8.89 2.92
C PHE A 71 2.36 -9.44 3.62
N GLY A 72 1.17 -9.31 3.02
CA GLY A 72 -0.07 -9.88 3.55
C GLY A 72 -0.07 -11.41 3.53
N VAL A 73 0.37 -12.00 2.42
CA VAL A 73 0.52 -13.45 2.28
C VAL A 73 1.61 -13.97 3.22
N ALA A 74 2.75 -13.28 3.29
CA ALA A 74 3.83 -13.65 4.22
C ALA A 74 3.35 -13.62 5.68
N LEU A 75 2.59 -12.59 6.08
CA LEU A 75 1.99 -12.50 7.41
C LEU A 75 0.99 -13.64 7.65
N TYR A 76 0.10 -13.92 6.70
CA TYR A 76 -0.88 -15.01 6.79
C TYR A 76 -0.20 -16.37 6.99
N LEU A 77 0.81 -16.68 6.16
CA LEU A 77 1.59 -17.91 6.27
C LEU A 77 2.37 -17.98 7.59
N TYR A 78 2.91 -16.85 8.03
CA TYR A 78 3.66 -16.76 9.29
C TYR A 78 2.80 -17.07 10.51
N MET A 79 1.53 -16.66 10.50
CA MET A 79 0.60 -16.94 11.60
C MET A 79 0.21 -18.42 11.68
N GLY A 80 0.29 -19.18 10.58
CA GLY A 80 0.04 -20.63 10.52
C GLY A 80 -1.44 -21.04 10.69
N SER A 81 -2.08 -20.60 11.78
CA SER A 81 -3.52 -20.55 11.99
C SER A 81 -3.95 -19.09 12.06
N PHE A 82 -5.13 -18.73 11.53
CA PHE A 82 -5.65 -17.37 11.69
C PHE A 82 -5.97 -17.12 13.17
N ASP A 83 -4.98 -16.65 13.92
CA ASP A 83 -5.09 -16.26 15.33
C ASP A 83 -5.27 -14.73 15.42
N PRO A 84 -6.49 -14.24 15.74
CA PRO A 84 -6.75 -12.82 15.87
C PRO A 84 -5.92 -12.15 16.97
N GLU A 85 -5.45 -12.85 18.00
CA GLU A 85 -4.62 -12.24 19.05
C GLU A 85 -3.28 -11.75 18.50
N LEU A 86 -2.72 -12.41 17.51
CA LEU A 86 -1.52 -11.92 16.82
C LEU A 86 -1.83 -10.64 16.03
N LEU A 87 -3.09 -10.44 15.59
CA LEU A 87 -3.58 -9.27 14.85
C LEU A 87 -3.88 -8.04 15.71
N VAL A 88 -4.38 -8.23 16.94
CA VAL A 88 -4.85 -7.11 17.79
C VAL A 88 -4.25 -7.09 19.19
N GLY A 89 -3.58 -8.16 19.62
CA GLY A 89 -3.05 -8.34 20.98
C GLY A 89 -1.60 -7.87 21.18
N THR A 90 -0.93 -7.41 20.11
CA THR A 90 0.40 -6.82 20.24
C THR A 90 0.31 -5.47 20.97
N ALA A 91 1.39 -5.02 21.64
CA ALA A 91 1.41 -3.75 22.37
C ALA A 91 1.18 -2.48 21.51
N TRP A 92 0.93 -2.66 20.21
CA TRP A 92 0.51 -1.60 19.31
C TRP A 92 -0.99 -1.31 19.51
N GLY A 93 -1.29 -0.21 20.22
CA GLY A 93 -2.67 0.26 20.43
C GLY A 93 -3.23 0.07 21.85
N LYS A 94 -2.40 -0.31 22.83
CA LYS A 94 -2.68 -0.10 24.26
C LYS A 94 -2.16 1.27 24.71
#